data_AF-A0A914VX30-F1
#
_entry.id   AF-A0A914VX30-F1
#
_cell.length_a   1.000
_cell.length_b   1.000
_cell.length_c   1.000
_cell.angle_alpha   90.00
_cell.angle_beta   90.00
_cell.angle_gamma   90.00
#
_symmetry.space_group_name_H-M   'P 1'
#
loop_
_entity.id
_entity.type
_entity.pdbx_description
1 polymer ?
#
loop_
_entity_poly.entity_id
_entity_poly.type
_entity_poly.pdbx_seq_one_letter_code
_entity_poly.pdbx_strand_id
1 'polypeptide(L)' 'MMPEGPMLIISFYSYVLEVVRNSEGKLVEGSTEKPARYRNLWILCRDMEELNPVVAWKVMEVHEVKEELTL' A
#
# COMPACT_ATOMS: atom_id res chain seq x y z
N MET A 1 -22.10 11.47 -6.53
CA MET A 1 -23.23 10.53 -6.67
C MET A 1 -22.72 9.26 -7.37
N MET A 2 -22.64 8.05 -6.78
CA MET A 2 -22.13 7.74 -5.42
C MET A 2 -20.98 8.72 -5.05
N PRO A 3 -20.66 9.00 -3.78
CA PRO A 3 -19.48 9.83 -3.51
C PRO A 3 -18.22 9.30 -4.23
N GLU A 4 -18.21 8.00 -4.56
CA GLU A 4 -17.15 7.25 -5.22
C GLU A 4 -17.59 6.70 -6.61
N GLY A 5 -16.91 7.09 -7.70
CA GLY A 5 -17.10 6.59 -9.09
C GLY A 5 -16.63 5.13 -9.34
N PRO A 6 -16.35 4.74 -10.61
CA PRO A 6 -15.96 3.36 -10.96
C PRO A 6 -14.80 2.82 -10.12
N MET A 7 -14.88 1.58 -9.65
CA MET A 7 -13.85 0.97 -8.80
C MET A 7 -13.01 -0.08 -9.52
N LEU A 8 -11.72 -0.12 -9.20
CA LEU A 8 -10.75 -1.12 -9.62
C LEU A 8 -10.10 -1.73 -8.38
N ILE A 9 -10.10 -3.05 -8.28
CA ILE A 9 -9.37 -3.77 -7.23
C ILE A 9 -8.10 -4.34 -7.86
N ILE A 10 -6.94 -4.00 -7.32
CA ILE A 10 -5.65 -4.58 -7.73
C ILE A 10 -5.08 -5.41 -6.58
N SER A 11 -4.43 -6.53 -6.93
CA SER A 11 -3.66 -7.34 -5.99
C SER A 11 -2.22 -7.49 -6.47
N PHE A 12 -1.28 -7.35 -5.55
CA PHE A 12 0.14 -7.47 -5.84
C PHE A 12 0.92 -7.85 -4.58
N TYR A 13 2.15 -8.32 -4.78
CA TYR A 13 3.10 -8.55 -3.68
C TYR A 13 4.13 -7.43 -3.62
N SER A 14 4.50 -7.00 -2.42
CA SER A 14 5.61 -6.08 -2.19
C SER A 14 6.62 -6.67 -1.20
N TYR A 15 7.88 -6.29 -1.36
CA TYR A 15 8.95 -6.61 -0.43
C TYR A 15 9.47 -5.31 0.18
N VAL A 16 9.38 -5.16 1.50
CA VAL A 16 9.62 -3.90 2.20
C VAL A 16 10.62 -4.11 3.35
N LEU A 17 11.62 -3.23 3.45
CA LEU A 17 12.46 -3.11 4.65
C LEU A 17 11.79 -2.15 5.63
N GLU A 18 11.21 -2.72 6.69
CA GLU A 18 10.56 -1.96 7.75
C GLU A 18 11.62 -1.51 8.75
N VAL A 19 11.78 -0.19 8.95
CA VAL A 19 12.84 0.37 9.79
C VAL A 19 12.30 1.59 10.54
N VAL A 20 11.98 1.44 11.82
CA VAL A 20 11.59 2.57 12.68
C VAL A 20 12.77 2.97 13.55
N ARG A 21 13.14 4.25 13.52
CA ARG A 21 14.21 4.81 14.36
C ARG A 21 13.65 5.85 15.31
N ASN A 22 14.20 5.91 16.52
CA ASN A 22 13.88 6.98 17.47
C ASN A 22 14.57 8.30 17.08
N SER A 23 14.36 9.35 17.88
CA SER A 23 14.96 10.69 17.67
C SER A 23 16.49 10.70 17.73
N GLU A 24 17.11 9.70 18.36
CA GLU A 24 18.58 9.52 18.43
C GLU A 24 19.12 8.74 17.23
N GLY A 25 18.26 8.31 16.30
CA GLY A 25 18.62 7.51 15.13
C GLY A 25 18.82 6.02 15.42
N LYS A 26 18.55 5.55 16.65
CA LYS A 26 18.63 4.13 17.02
C LYS A 26 17.45 3.36 16.45
N LEU A 27 17.72 2.19 15.86
CA LEU A 27 16.69 1.25 15.40
C LEU A 27 15.88 0.74 16.60
N VAL A 28 14.56 0.95 16.56
CA VAL A 28 13.64 0.51 17.62
C VAL A 28 12.66 -0.56 17.15
N GLU A 29 12.39 -0.67 15.84
CA GLU A 29 11.52 -1.69 15.27
C GLU A 29 11.95 -2.05 13.85
N GLY A 30 11.80 -3.33 13.48
CA GLY A 30 12.06 -3.84 12.13
C GLY A 30 13.51 -4.27 11.87
N SER A 31 13.93 -4.26 10.59
CA SER A 31 15.24 -4.74 10.14
C SER A 31 15.72 -4.01 8.87
N THR A 32 17.00 -3.67 8.83
CA THR A 32 17.67 -3.11 7.64
C THR A 32 18.14 -4.16 6.63
N GLU A 33 18.02 -5.45 6.96
CA GLU A 33 18.59 -6.53 6.16
C GLU A 33 17.55 -7.56 5.72
N LYS A 34 16.44 -7.70 6.45
CA LYS A 34 15.43 -8.73 6.20
C LYS A 34 14.14 -8.09 5.67
N PRO A 35 13.87 -8.16 4.35
CA PRO A 35 12.63 -7.64 3.81
C PRO A 35 11.44 -8.51 4.26
N ALA A 36 10.35 -7.86 4.64
CA ALA A 36 9.05 -8.49 4.82
C ALA A 36 8.32 -8.55 3.49
N ARG A 37 7.63 -9.68 3.21
CA ARG A 37 6.73 -9.80 2.05
C ARG A 37 5.31 -9.44 2.48
N TYR A 38 4.66 -8.60 1.69
CA TYR A 38 3.27 -8.20 1.88
C TYR A 38 2.44 -8.63 0.68
N ARG A 39 1.26 -9.18 0.96
CA ARG A 39 0.19 -9.30 -0.04
C ARG A 39 -0.73 -8.09 0.12
N ASN A 40 -0.85 -7.34 -0.97
CA ASN A 40 -1.59 -6.08 -1.02
C ASN A 40 -2.89 -6.30 -1.81
N LEU A 41 -3.97 -5.73 -1.32
CA LEU A 41 -5.21 -5.53 -2.05
C LEU A 41 -5.60 -4.07 -1.93
N TRP A 42 -5.56 -3.35 -3.05
CA TRP A 42 -5.87 -1.92 -3.09
C TRP A 42 -7.18 -1.72 -3.86
N ILE A 43 -8.07 -0.91 -3.28
CA ILE A 43 -9.32 -0.49 -3.90
C ILE A 43 -9.12 0.93 -4.41
N LEU A 44 -9.11 1.09 -5.73
CA LEU A 44 -9.02 2.39 -6.39
C LEU A 44 -10.39 2.80 -6.89
N CYS A 45 -10.72 4.08 -6.78
CA CYS A 45 -11.92 4.69 -7.33
C CYS A 45 -11.53 5.75 -8.36
N ARG A 46 -12.20 5.74 -9.52
CA ARG A 46 -12.03 6.75 -10.57
C ARG A 46 -12.91 7.96 -10.29
N ASP A 47 -12.29 9.11 -10.18
CA ASP A 47 -12.92 10.43 -10.20
C ASP A 47 -13.46 10.71 -11.61
N MET A 48 -14.78 10.83 -11.73
CA MET A 48 -15.46 11.06 -13.01
C MET A 48 -15.39 12.52 -13.48
N GLU A 49 -15.06 13.44 -12.59
CA GLU A 49 -14.92 14.87 -12.92
C GLU A 49 -13.49 15.22 -13.35
N GLU A 50 -12.51 14.38 -13.01
CA GLU A 50 -11.12 14.55 -13.44
C GLU A 50 -10.95 14.23 -14.93
N LEU A 51 -10.55 15.27 -15.69
CA LEU A 51 -10.33 15.21 -17.13
C LEU A 51 -9.00 14.53 -17.49
N ASN A 52 -7.97 14.66 -16.64
CA ASN A 52 -6.69 14.01 -16.84
C ASN A 52 -6.74 12.55 -16.35
N PRO A 53 -6.77 11.55 -17.25
CA PRO A 53 -6.94 10.16 -16.86
C PRO A 53 -5.80 9.60 -16.00
N VAL A 54 -4.62 10.21 -16.03
CA VAL A 54 -3.44 9.76 -15.27
C VAL A 54 -3.60 9.99 -13.77
N VAL A 55 -4.35 11.02 -13.36
CA VAL A 55 -4.55 11.40 -11.96
C VAL A 55 -5.98 11.14 -11.47
N ALA A 56 -6.85 10.62 -12.35
CA ALA A 56 -8.25 10.37 -12.04
C ALA A 56 -8.47 9.23 -11.02
N TRP A 57 -7.45 8.40 -10.73
CA TRP A 57 -7.60 7.25 -9.83
C TRP A 57 -7.10 7.58 -8.42
N LYS A 58 -7.98 7.39 -7.43
CA LYS A 58 -7.71 7.62 -6.01
C LYS A 58 -7.74 6.30 -5.26
N VAL A 59 -6.79 6.08 -4.35
CA VAL A 59 -6.82 4.92 -3.44
C VAL A 59 -7.85 5.20 -2.34
N MET A 60 -8.85 4.33 -2.23
CA MET A 60 -9.91 4.44 -1.23
C MET A 60 -9.61 3.60 0.00
N GLU A 61 -9.11 2.38 -0.21
CA GLU A 61 -8.82 1.44 0.85
C GLU A 61 -7.64 0.56 0.46
N VAL A 62 -6.85 0.17 1.47
CA VAL A 62 -5.67 -0.67 1.36
C VAL A 62 -5.78 -1.76 2.41
N HIS A 63 -5.74 -3.01 1.96
CA HIS A 63 -5.54 -4.16 2.82
C HIS A 63 -4.15 -4.73 2.58
N GLU A 64 -3.35 -4.77 3.64
CA GLU A 64 -2.01 -5.31 3.64
C GLU A 64 -1.93 -6.46 4.63
N VAL A 65 -1.46 -7.60 4.15
CA VAL A 65 -1.19 -8.77 4.99
C VAL A 65 0.29 -9.08 4.90
N LYS A 66 0.99 -8.94 6.02
CA LYS A 66 2.35 -9.43 6.16
C LYS A 66 2.32 -10.95 6.07
N GLU A 67 2.98 -11.50 5.06
CA GLU A 67 3.10 -12.94 4.91
C GLU A 67 4.38 -13.41 5.61
N GLU A 68 4.24 -14.35 6.54
CA GLU A 68 5.40 -15.08 7.02
C GLU A 68 5.94 -15.94 5.87
N LEU A 69 7.21 -15.76 5.53
CA LEU A 69 7.93 -16.65 4.64
C LEU A 69 8.19 -17.94 5.43
N THR A 70 7.23 -18.85 5.45
CA THR A 70 7.47 -20.23 5.86
C THR A 70 8.36 -20.88 4.79
N LEU A 71 9.58 -21.24 5.19
CA LEU A 71 10.48 -22.09 4.40
C LEU A 71 9.93 -23.52 4.34
#